data_AF-A0A0G4N0R5-F1
#
_entry.id   AF-A0A0G4N0R5-F1
#
_cell.length_a   1.000
_cell.length_b   1.000
_cell.length_c   1.000
_cell.angle_alpha   90.00
_cell.angle_beta   90.00
_cell.angle_gamma   90.00
#
_symmetry.space_group_name_H-M   'P 1'
#
loop_
_entity.id
_entity.type
_entity.pdbx_description
1 polymer ?
#
loop_
_entity_poly.entity_id
_entity_poly.type
_entity_poly.pdbx_seq_one_letter_code
_entity_poly.pdbx_strand_id
1 'polypeptide(L)'
;FASPVRWIETQDVFLAEKTAERIVEIGPADTLGVMAKRTLASKYEAYDAAKSVQRQILCYNKDAKEIYYDVDPVEDEPEPAAAAAAPAAGAPASSAAPAAAAPAAAAAPSAGPAAQVPDAPVQAIHIVRALIAQKLKKPLAEIPLSKAIKDLVGGKSTLQNEILGDLGKEFGSTPEKPEDTPLDELGASMQATFDGQLGKQTQSLIARLISSKMPGGFNITAARKHLETRWGLASGRQDGSLLLALTMEPPARLGSEGDAKAFLDDVAQKYASNAGISLTTAAAAGPAGGG
;
A
#
# COMPACT_ATOMS: atom_id res chain seq x y z
N PHE A 1 14.98 -22.11 -49.21
CA PHE A 1 13.87 -21.84 -48.28
C PHE A 1 12.99 -23.07 -48.00
N ALA A 2 13.16 -24.19 -48.73
CA ALA A 2 12.29 -25.38 -48.59
C ALA A 2 12.88 -26.49 -47.67
N SER A 3 13.84 -26.15 -46.82
CA SER A 3 14.41 -27.08 -45.84
C SER A 3 13.79 -26.82 -44.46
N PRO A 4 13.62 -27.85 -43.62
CA PRO A 4 13.06 -27.67 -42.29
C PRO A 4 13.98 -26.81 -41.40
N VAL A 5 13.38 -25.96 -40.58
CA VAL A 5 14.10 -25.14 -39.60
C VAL A 5 14.45 -26.00 -38.39
N ARG A 6 15.74 -26.22 -38.18
CA ARG A 6 16.30 -27.03 -37.09
C ARG A 6 16.45 -26.23 -35.80
N TRP A 7 15.32 -25.75 -35.26
CA TRP A 7 15.33 -24.79 -34.15
C TRP A 7 15.77 -25.40 -32.82
N ILE A 8 15.56 -26.71 -32.61
CA ILE A 8 15.99 -27.41 -31.39
C ILE A 8 17.52 -27.40 -31.32
N GLU A 9 18.18 -27.78 -32.40
CA GLU A 9 19.63 -27.84 -32.47
C GLU A 9 20.26 -26.44 -32.40
N THR A 10 19.62 -25.44 -33.01
CA THR A 10 20.03 -24.04 -32.85
C THR A 10 19.99 -23.61 -31.38
N GLN A 11 18.94 -23.98 -30.64
CA GLN A 11 18.86 -23.70 -29.20
C GLN A 11 19.95 -24.40 -28.40
N ASP A 12 20.19 -25.67 -28.68
CA ASP A 12 21.23 -26.44 -27.99
C ASP A 12 22.62 -25.80 -28.20
N VAL A 13 22.91 -25.23 -29.37
CA VAL A 13 24.17 -24.50 -29.62
C VAL A 13 24.31 -23.28 -28.70
N PHE A 14 23.32 -22.37 -28.67
CA PHE A 14 23.50 -21.15 -27.88
C PHE A 14 23.32 -21.37 -26.37
N LEU A 15 22.54 -22.39 -25.96
CA LEU A 15 22.34 -22.73 -24.55
C LEU A 15 23.49 -23.53 -23.96
N ALA A 16 23.97 -24.56 -24.66
CA ALA A 16 24.97 -25.49 -24.14
C ALA A 16 26.40 -25.09 -24.51
N GLU A 17 26.66 -24.85 -25.81
CA GLU A 17 28.03 -24.62 -26.32
C GLU A 17 28.50 -23.19 -26.07
N LYS A 18 27.61 -22.21 -26.26
CA LYS A 18 27.92 -20.79 -26.04
C LYS A 18 27.54 -20.28 -24.65
N THR A 19 26.83 -21.10 -23.87
CA THR A 19 26.39 -20.77 -22.51
C THR A 19 25.80 -19.36 -22.40
N ALA A 20 24.93 -18.99 -23.34
CA ALA A 20 24.37 -17.65 -23.37
C ALA A 20 23.54 -17.37 -22.11
N GLU A 21 23.97 -16.37 -21.34
CA GLU A 21 23.28 -15.91 -20.13
C GLU A 21 22.15 -14.94 -20.45
N ARG A 22 22.29 -14.10 -21.49
CA ARG A 22 21.28 -13.12 -21.88
C ARG A 22 20.80 -13.38 -23.31
N ILE A 23 19.53 -13.76 -23.44
CA ILE A 23 18.88 -14.11 -24.70
C ILE A 23 17.80 -13.08 -24.98
N VAL A 24 17.93 -12.32 -26.07
CA VAL A 24 17.01 -11.23 -26.42
C VAL A 24 16.26 -11.57 -27.72
N GLU A 25 14.95 -11.72 -27.64
CA GLU A 25 14.08 -11.88 -28.80
C GLU A 25 13.75 -10.52 -29.42
N ILE A 26 14.05 -10.39 -30.71
CA ILE A 26 13.67 -9.24 -31.53
C ILE A 26 12.48 -9.64 -32.39
N GLY A 27 11.29 -9.21 -31.99
CA GLY A 27 10.04 -9.51 -32.67
C GLY A 27 8.86 -8.78 -32.04
N PRO A 28 7.70 -8.78 -32.70
CA PRO A 28 6.49 -8.13 -32.18
C PRO A 28 5.84 -8.88 -31.02
N ALA A 29 6.20 -10.15 -30.79
CA ALA A 29 5.66 -11.01 -29.73
C ALA A 29 6.78 -11.84 -29.08
N ASP A 30 6.49 -12.53 -27.98
CA ASP A 30 7.45 -13.30 -27.17
C ASP A 30 7.50 -14.81 -27.53
N THR A 31 7.39 -15.13 -28.82
CA THR A 31 7.21 -16.51 -29.26
C THR A 31 8.48 -17.35 -29.07
N LEU A 32 9.64 -16.83 -29.49
CA LEU A 32 10.92 -17.53 -29.37
C LEU A 32 11.41 -17.56 -27.92
N GLY A 33 11.11 -16.52 -27.13
CA GLY A 33 11.39 -16.46 -25.70
C GLY A 33 10.65 -17.55 -24.93
N VAL A 34 9.36 -17.78 -25.23
CA VAL A 34 8.58 -18.88 -24.64
C VAL A 34 9.16 -20.24 -25.02
N MET A 35 9.58 -20.43 -26.28
CA MET A 35 10.24 -21.67 -26.70
C MET A 35 11.55 -21.91 -25.94
N ALA A 36 12.39 -20.89 -25.81
CA ALA A 36 13.65 -20.98 -25.08
C ALA A 36 13.43 -21.30 -23.59
N LYS A 37 12.45 -20.67 -22.94
CA LYS A 37 12.06 -20.97 -21.54
C LYS A 37 11.65 -22.44 -21.37
N ARG A 38 10.87 -22.99 -22.30
CA ARG A 38 10.45 -24.40 -22.28
C ARG A 38 11.65 -25.35 -22.45
N THR A 39 12.59 -25.04 -23.34
CA THR A 39 13.79 -25.86 -23.53
C THR A 39 14.70 -25.84 -22.30
N LEU A 40 14.86 -24.69 -21.65
CA LEU A 40 15.61 -24.58 -20.39
C LEU A 40 15.02 -25.47 -19.31
N ALA A 41 13.71 -25.35 -19.06
CA ALA A 41 13.00 -26.15 -18.07
C ALA A 41 13.06 -27.66 -18.39
N SER A 42 13.09 -28.04 -19.67
CA SER A 42 13.10 -29.46 -20.06
C SER A 42 14.48 -30.13 -20.01
N LYS A 43 15.57 -29.37 -20.23
CA LYS A 43 16.90 -29.97 -20.47
C LYS A 43 18.04 -29.37 -19.65
N TYR A 44 17.96 -28.08 -19.31
CA TYR A 44 19.13 -27.32 -18.85
C TYR A 44 19.06 -26.89 -17.37
N GLU A 45 17.95 -27.13 -16.65
CA GLU A 45 17.81 -26.75 -15.25
C GLU A 45 18.94 -27.30 -14.35
N ALA A 46 19.22 -28.60 -14.43
CA ALA A 46 20.33 -29.21 -13.67
C ALA A 46 21.71 -28.75 -14.15
N TYR A 47 21.87 -28.48 -15.45
CA TYR A 47 23.13 -28.01 -16.04
C TYR A 47 23.46 -26.58 -15.57
N ASP A 48 22.47 -25.70 -15.58
CA ASP A 48 22.59 -24.31 -15.14
C ASP A 48 22.86 -24.23 -13.64
N ALA A 49 22.16 -25.06 -12.84
CA ALA A 49 22.42 -25.17 -11.40
C ALA A 49 23.86 -25.63 -11.10
N ALA A 50 24.34 -26.67 -11.80
CA ALA A 50 25.69 -27.20 -11.60
C ALA A 50 26.80 -26.22 -12.01
N LYS A 51 26.53 -25.37 -13.01
CA LYS A 51 27.48 -24.37 -13.51
C LYS A 51 27.26 -22.97 -12.93
N SER A 52 26.28 -22.80 -12.03
CA SER A 52 25.87 -21.50 -11.49
C SER A 52 25.58 -20.44 -12.56
N VAL A 53 25.00 -20.87 -13.69
CA VAL A 53 24.64 -19.99 -14.81
C VAL A 53 23.26 -19.42 -14.55
N GLN A 54 23.14 -18.09 -14.52
CA GLN A 54 21.86 -17.40 -14.43
C GLN A 54 21.44 -16.89 -15.81
N ARG A 55 20.29 -17.35 -16.29
CA ARG A 55 19.80 -16.99 -17.63
C ARG A 55 18.65 -15.98 -17.58
N GLN A 56 18.78 -14.92 -18.35
CA GLN A 56 17.78 -13.89 -18.57
C GLN A 56 17.27 -13.98 -20.01
N ILE A 57 15.97 -14.23 -20.17
CA ILE A 57 15.30 -14.27 -21.48
C ILE A 57 14.39 -13.05 -21.59
N LEU A 58 14.70 -12.17 -22.54
CA LEU A 58 14.04 -10.88 -22.75
C LEU A 58 13.36 -10.84 -24.11
N CYS A 59 12.24 -10.14 -24.20
CA CYS A 59 11.55 -9.83 -25.43
C CYS A 59 11.54 -8.32 -25.65
N TYR A 60 11.90 -7.85 -26.85
CA TYR A 60 11.92 -6.44 -27.20
C TYR A 60 10.60 -5.71 -26.86
N ASN A 61 9.45 -6.35 -27.09
CA ASN A 61 8.14 -5.74 -26.88
C ASN A 61 7.73 -5.66 -25.38
N LYS A 62 8.32 -6.49 -24.51
CA LYS A 62 7.93 -6.57 -23.09
C LYS A 62 8.97 -5.96 -22.16
N ASP A 63 10.25 -6.20 -22.43
CA ASP A 63 11.34 -5.96 -21.50
C ASP A 63 12.25 -4.81 -21.95
N ALA A 64 11.68 -3.79 -22.60
CA ALA A 64 12.43 -2.68 -23.19
C ALA A 64 13.35 -1.97 -22.17
N LYS A 65 12.86 -1.71 -20.95
CA LYS A 65 13.65 -1.05 -19.90
C LYS A 65 14.92 -1.81 -19.56
N GLU A 66 14.81 -3.14 -19.39
CA GLU A 66 15.96 -4.00 -19.10
C GLU A 66 16.92 -4.08 -20.29
N ILE A 67 16.39 -4.13 -21.53
CA ILE A 67 17.17 -4.15 -22.77
C ILE A 67 17.96 -2.84 -22.97
N TYR A 68 17.33 -1.69 -22.71
CA TYR A 68 17.93 -0.36 -22.86
C TYR A 68 18.74 0.09 -21.64
N TYR A 69 18.81 -0.73 -20.58
CA TYR A 69 19.44 -0.37 -19.30
C TYR A 69 18.88 0.93 -18.70
N ASP A 70 17.60 1.20 -18.96
CA ASP A 70 16.87 2.34 -18.44
C ASP A 70 16.29 1.96 -17.06
N VAL A 71 17.21 1.78 -16.12
CA VAL A 71 16.91 1.55 -14.71
C VAL A 71 17.00 2.90 -14.02
N ASP A 72 15.92 3.32 -13.37
CA ASP A 72 15.89 4.51 -12.53
C ASP A 72 17.09 4.45 -11.55
N PRO A 73 17.86 5.54 -11.40
CA PRO A 73 19.01 5.55 -10.50
C PRO A 73 18.54 5.17 -9.10
N VAL A 74 19.00 4.01 -8.64
CA VAL A 74 18.87 3.60 -7.25
C VAL A 74 19.57 4.69 -6.43
N GLU A 75 18.82 5.41 -5.61
CA GLU A 75 19.38 6.34 -4.63
C GLU A 75 20.40 5.56 -3.79
N ASP A 76 21.68 5.87 -3.98
CA ASP A 76 22.76 5.43 -3.11
C ASP A 76 22.41 5.77 -1.65
N GLU A 77 22.48 4.74 -0.83
CA GLU A 77 22.39 4.76 0.62
C GLU A 77 23.27 5.91 1.19
N PRO A 78 22.77 6.78 2.08
CA PRO A 78 23.56 7.89 2.60
C PRO A 78 24.68 7.38 3.50
N GLU A 79 25.92 7.47 3.02
CA GLU A 79 27.12 7.27 3.83
C GLU A 79 27.18 8.29 5.01
N PRO A 80 27.74 7.88 6.15
CA PRO A 80 27.56 8.57 7.43
C PRO A 80 28.39 9.84 7.56
N ALA A 81 27.81 10.79 8.31
CA ALA A 81 28.36 12.10 8.63
C ALA A 81 29.79 12.04 9.21
N ALA A 82 30.70 12.79 8.59
CA ALA A 82 32.02 13.10 9.14
C ALA A 82 31.92 14.29 10.12
N ALA A 83 32.37 14.06 11.36
CA ALA A 83 32.52 15.05 12.42
C ALA A 83 33.83 15.86 12.27
N ALA A 84 33.76 17.18 12.44
CA ALA A 84 34.84 18.09 12.86
C ALA A 84 34.25 19.51 13.03
N ALA A 85 34.62 20.40 13.94
CA ALA A 85 35.40 20.43 15.17
C ALA A 85 35.06 21.80 15.81
N ALA A 86 34.93 21.88 17.13
CA ALA A 86 34.91 23.17 17.85
C ALA A 86 36.34 23.70 18.01
N PRO A 87 36.54 25.02 18.21
CA PRO A 87 36.75 25.46 19.60
C PRO A 87 36.21 26.86 19.98
N ALA A 88 35.72 26.91 21.21
CA ALA A 88 35.95 27.86 22.32
C ALA A 88 35.84 29.41 22.18
N ALA A 89 34.97 29.91 23.07
CA ALA A 89 35.17 31.00 24.05
C ALA A 89 34.97 32.47 23.65
N GLY A 90 34.04 33.11 24.38
CA GLY A 90 33.91 34.56 24.51
C GLY A 90 32.65 34.96 25.29
N ALA A 91 32.72 35.01 26.62
CA ALA A 91 31.79 35.79 27.46
C ALA A 91 32.31 37.24 27.56
N PRO A 92 31.44 38.26 27.76
CA PRO A 92 31.16 38.65 29.15
C PRO A 92 29.73 39.18 29.46
N ALA A 93 29.39 39.01 30.75
CA ALA A 93 28.52 39.72 31.69
C ALA A 93 27.42 40.74 31.27
N SER A 94 26.19 40.42 31.73
CA SER A 94 25.27 41.19 32.62
C SER A 94 24.94 42.68 32.37
N SER A 95 23.65 42.98 32.16
CA SER A 95 22.95 43.99 32.99
C SER A 95 21.41 43.85 32.97
N ALA A 96 20.83 43.75 34.17
CA ALA A 96 19.56 44.27 34.71
C ALA A 96 18.24 44.36 33.88
N ALA A 97 17.17 43.91 34.55
CA ALA A 97 15.75 43.92 34.19
C ALA A 97 15.13 45.34 34.02
N PRO A 98 13.88 45.47 33.54
CA PRO A 98 12.71 45.22 34.40
C PRO A 98 11.57 44.41 33.75
N ALA A 99 10.76 43.81 34.62
CA ALA A 99 9.56 43.06 34.32
C ALA A 99 8.45 43.92 33.66
N ALA A 100 7.73 43.34 32.69
CA ALA A 100 6.47 43.87 32.19
C ALA A 100 5.47 42.73 31.92
N ALA A 101 4.37 42.81 32.67
CA ALA A 101 3.02 42.27 32.47
C ALA A 101 2.82 40.95 31.69
N ALA A 102 2.35 39.94 32.42
CA ALA A 102 1.60 38.82 31.88
C ALA A 102 0.33 39.32 31.14
N PRO A 103 0.09 38.91 29.89
CA PRO A 103 -1.26 38.91 29.34
C PRO A 103 -1.98 37.67 29.87
N ALA A 104 -3.20 37.89 30.36
CA ALA A 104 -4.15 36.86 30.73
C ALA A 104 -4.24 35.77 29.65
N ALA A 105 -4.28 34.52 30.08
CA ALA A 105 -4.66 33.40 29.24
C ALA A 105 -6.07 33.67 28.67
N ALA A 106 -6.12 34.20 27.45
CA ALA A 106 -7.32 34.20 26.65
C ALA A 106 -7.68 32.73 26.41
N ALA A 107 -8.89 32.34 26.82
CA ALA A 107 -9.44 31.03 26.55
C ALA A 107 -9.23 30.69 25.07
N ALA A 108 -8.66 29.50 24.82
CA ALA A 108 -8.48 28.98 23.48
C ALA A 108 -9.82 29.08 22.72
N PRO A 109 -9.85 29.68 21.52
CA PRO A 109 -11.06 29.63 20.71
C PRO A 109 -11.37 28.16 20.46
N SER A 110 -12.59 27.74 20.82
CA SER A 110 -13.10 26.42 20.45
C SER A 110 -12.90 26.27 18.95
N ALA A 111 -12.03 25.34 18.56
CA ALA A 111 -11.74 25.02 17.17
C ALA A 111 -13.08 24.78 16.46
N GLY A 112 -13.41 25.63 15.49
CA GLY A 112 -14.58 25.43 14.64
C GLY A 112 -14.48 24.11 13.87
N PRO A 113 -15.58 23.63 13.27
CA PRO A 113 -15.55 22.44 12.42
C PRO A 113 -14.45 22.57 11.36
N ALA A 114 -13.74 21.48 11.09
CA ALA A 114 -12.75 21.46 10.01
C ALA A 114 -13.41 21.77 8.66
N ALA A 115 -12.62 22.33 7.74
CA ALA A 115 -13.09 22.57 6.38
C ALA A 115 -13.52 21.23 5.76
N GLN A 116 -14.71 21.19 5.15
CA GLN A 116 -15.22 19.97 4.55
C GLN A 116 -14.34 19.54 3.37
N VAL A 117 -13.96 18.27 3.37
CA VAL A 117 -13.22 17.64 2.29
C VAL A 117 -14.25 17.11 1.27
N PRO A 118 -14.08 17.34 -0.04
CA PRO A 118 -14.97 16.82 -1.07
C PRO A 118 -15.14 15.30 -0.95
N ASP A 119 -16.35 14.78 -0.93
CA ASP A 119 -16.58 13.34 -0.72
C ASP A 119 -16.04 12.51 -1.89
N ALA A 120 -15.66 11.27 -1.61
CA ALA A 120 -15.34 10.27 -2.61
C ALA A 120 -15.76 8.90 -2.08
N PRO A 121 -16.47 8.08 -2.89
CA PRO A 121 -16.78 6.72 -2.51
C PRO A 121 -15.49 5.90 -2.38
N VAL A 122 -15.55 4.86 -1.57
CA VAL A 122 -14.45 3.91 -1.45
C VAL A 122 -14.27 3.20 -2.80
N GLN A 123 -13.02 2.89 -3.17
CA GLN A 123 -12.76 2.07 -4.35
C GLN A 123 -12.73 0.59 -3.98
N ALA A 124 -13.21 -0.27 -4.87
CA ALA A 124 -13.25 -1.72 -4.69
C ALA A 124 -11.86 -2.28 -4.32
N ILE A 125 -10.80 -1.76 -4.95
CA ILE A 125 -9.43 -2.16 -4.66
C ILE A 125 -9.02 -1.95 -3.20
N HIS A 126 -9.47 -0.86 -2.56
CA HIS A 126 -9.16 -0.61 -1.16
C HIS A 126 -9.84 -1.64 -0.26
N ILE A 127 -11.08 -2.03 -0.57
CA ILE A 127 -11.83 -3.05 0.17
C ILE A 127 -11.15 -4.42 0.03
N VAL A 128 -10.80 -4.82 -1.20
CA VAL A 128 -10.08 -6.07 -1.47
C VAL A 128 -8.79 -6.14 -0.65
N ARG A 129 -7.95 -5.10 -0.72
CA ARG A 129 -6.69 -5.08 0.04
C ARG A 129 -6.91 -5.08 1.55
N ALA A 130 -7.88 -4.33 2.05
CA ALA A 130 -8.15 -4.25 3.48
C ALA A 130 -8.65 -5.60 4.05
N LEU A 131 -9.53 -6.30 3.32
CA LEU A 131 -9.99 -7.64 3.72
C LEU A 131 -8.84 -8.64 3.75
N ILE A 132 -7.96 -8.63 2.73
CA ILE A 132 -6.79 -9.50 2.68
C ILE A 132 -5.81 -9.16 3.82
N ALA A 133 -5.50 -7.89 4.02
CA ALA A 133 -4.61 -7.40 5.08
C ALA A 133 -5.10 -7.82 6.47
N GLN A 134 -6.40 -7.62 6.73
CA GLN A 134 -7.05 -8.01 7.99
C GLN A 134 -6.97 -9.52 8.21
N LYS A 135 -7.21 -10.32 7.16
CA LYS A 135 -7.16 -11.79 7.24
C LYS A 135 -5.75 -12.32 7.48
N LEU A 136 -4.76 -11.72 6.83
CA LEU A 136 -3.35 -12.07 6.97
C LEU A 136 -2.69 -11.48 8.21
N LYS A 137 -3.38 -10.57 8.92
CA LYS A 137 -2.84 -9.79 10.05
C LYS A 137 -1.55 -9.05 9.68
N LYS A 138 -1.56 -8.45 8.49
CA LYS A 138 -0.44 -7.66 7.95
C LYS A 138 -0.88 -6.23 7.73
N PRO A 139 0.03 -5.24 7.85
CA PRO A 139 -0.28 -3.86 7.49
C PRO A 139 -0.61 -3.76 5.99
N LEU A 140 -1.43 -2.78 5.61
CA LEU A 140 -1.88 -2.58 4.23
C LEU A 140 -0.70 -2.43 3.23
N ALA A 141 0.42 -1.85 3.67
CA ALA A 141 1.63 -1.66 2.88
C ALA A 141 2.33 -2.98 2.48
N GLU A 142 2.16 -4.05 3.29
CA GLU A 142 2.72 -5.37 3.00
C GLU A 142 1.86 -6.19 2.01
N ILE A 143 0.74 -5.64 1.55
CA ILE A 143 -0.13 -6.28 0.56
C ILE A 143 0.13 -5.61 -0.81
N PRO A 144 1.06 -6.16 -1.63
CA PRO A 144 1.34 -5.65 -2.96
C PRO A 144 0.17 -5.91 -3.91
N LEU A 145 -0.07 -4.94 -4.79
CA LEU A 145 -1.16 -4.99 -5.77
C LEU A 145 -0.91 -6.00 -6.90
N SER A 146 0.35 -6.25 -7.24
CA SER A 146 0.75 -7.11 -8.35
C SER A 146 0.69 -8.62 -8.05
N LYS A 147 0.44 -9.02 -6.80
CA LYS A 147 0.37 -10.44 -6.42
C LYS A 147 -1.06 -10.93 -6.42
N ALA A 148 -1.27 -12.22 -6.69
CA ALA A 148 -2.57 -12.85 -6.54
C ALA A 148 -2.83 -13.29 -5.10
N ILE A 149 -4.10 -13.56 -4.74
CA ILE A 149 -4.48 -14.02 -3.40
C ILE A 149 -3.73 -15.32 -3.05
N LYS A 150 -3.62 -16.24 -4.01
CA LYS A 150 -2.92 -17.52 -3.85
C LYS A 150 -1.45 -17.37 -3.45
N ASP A 151 -0.76 -16.37 -3.98
CA ASP A 151 0.63 -16.08 -3.65
C ASP A 151 0.74 -15.47 -2.24
N LEU A 152 -0.21 -14.61 -1.87
CA LEU A 152 -0.23 -13.94 -0.57
C LEU A 152 -0.52 -14.88 0.60
N VAL A 153 -1.33 -15.93 0.37
CA VAL A 153 -1.67 -16.93 1.39
C VAL A 153 -0.63 -18.05 1.50
N GLY A 154 0.30 -18.16 0.54
CA GLY A 154 1.42 -19.13 0.57
C GLY A 154 0.97 -20.59 0.66
N GLY A 155 -0.02 -20.99 -0.14
CA GLY A 155 -0.51 -22.38 -0.18
C GLY A 155 -1.47 -22.78 0.96
N LYS A 156 -1.83 -21.87 1.87
CA LYS A 156 -2.84 -22.10 2.92
C LYS A 156 -4.25 -22.06 2.33
N SER A 157 -4.69 -23.17 1.72
CA SER A 157 -5.99 -23.26 1.02
C SER A 157 -7.20 -22.88 1.88
N THR A 158 -7.19 -23.21 3.20
CA THR A 158 -8.27 -22.78 4.11
C THR A 158 -8.39 -21.25 4.16
N LEU A 159 -7.26 -20.56 4.30
CA LEU A 159 -7.23 -19.10 4.38
C LEU A 159 -7.62 -18.48 3.03
N GLN A 160 -7.19 -19.09 1.92
CA GLN A 160 -7.62 -18.70 0.58
C GLN A 160 -9.15 -18.73 0.44
N ASN A 161 -9.78 -19.87 0.77
CA ASN A 161 -11.22 -20.04 0.65
C ASN A 161 -12.00 -19.11 1.58
N GLU A 162 -11.45 -18.81 2.75
CA GLU A 162 -12.03 -17.80 3.64
C GLU A 162 -11.99 -16.40 3.02
N ILE A 163 -10.87 -15.99 2.41
CA ILE A 163 -10.78 -14.69 1.70
C ILE A 163 -11.77 -14.65 0.55
N LEU A 164 -11.83 -15.69 -0.28
CA LEU A 164 -12.77 -15.74 -1.41
C LEU A 164 -14.23 -15.69 -0.94
N GLY A 165 -14.56 -16.41 0.13
CA GLY A 165 -15.89 -16.36 0.73
C GLY A 165 -16.22 -14.99 1.32
N ASP A 166 -15.25 -14.31 1.92
CA ASP A 166 -15.40 -12.96 2.46
C ASP A 166 -15.56 -11.92 1.32
N LEU A 167 -14.84 -12.05 0.20
CA LEU A 167 -15.04 -11.25 -1.02
C LEU A 167 -16.41 -11.48 -1.66
N GLY A 168 -16.88 -12.73 -1.70
CA GLY A 168 -18.22 -13.05 -2.20
C GLY A 168 -19.34 -12.43 -1.36
N LYS A 169 -19.20 -12.39 -0.03
CA LYS A 169 -20.15 -11.69 0.85
C LYS A 169 -20.12 -10.18 0.69
N GLU A 170 -18.96 -9.64 0.34
CA GLU A 170 -18.73 -8.20 0.21
C GLU A 170 -19.31 -7.65 -1.10
N PHE A 171 -18.98 -8.29 -2.22
CA PHE A 171 -19.31 -7.80 -3.56
C PHE A 171 -20.45 -8.58 -4.25
N GLY A 172 -20.89 -9.70 -3.68
CA GLY A 172 -21.95 -10.55 -4.22
C GLY A 172 -21.45 -11.50 -5.31
N SER A 173 -20.88 -10.96 -6.40
CA SER A 173 -20.23 -11.74 -7.46
C SER A 173 -18.71 -11.52 -7.44
N THR A 174 -17.98 -12.56 -7.82
CA THR A 174 -16.53 -12.50 -8.04
C THR A 174 -16.24 -12.94 -9.47
N PRO A 175 -15.16 -12.46 -10.11
CA PRO A 175 -14.75 -12.90 -11.45
C PRO A 175 -14.43 -14.40 -11.50
N GLU A 176 -14.14 -14.95 -12.68
CA GLU A 176 -13.63 -16.33 -12.77
C GLU A 176 -12.19 -16.41 -12.24
N LYS A 177 -11.94 -17.32 -11.30
CA LYS A 177 -10.63 -17.56 -10.64
C LYS A 177 -10.02 -16.32 -9.95
N PRO A 178 -10.74 -15.66 -9.03
CA PRO A 178 -10.24 -14.47 -8.32
C PRO A 178 -8.96 -14.76 -7.49
N GLU A 179 -8.66 -16.03 -7.20
CA GLU A 179 -7.45 -16.44 -6.50
C GLU A 179 -6.16 -16.37 -7.32
N ASP A 180 -6.25 -16.48 -8.64
CA ASP A 180 -5.11 -16.50 -9.57
C ASP A 180 -4.90 -15.12 -10.24
N THR A 181 -5.88 -14.21 -10.13
CA THR A 181 -5.81 -12.85 -10.69
C THR A 181 -5.03 -11.91 -9.75
N PRO A 182 -4.11 -11.07 -10.27
CA PRO A 182 -3.49 -9.98 -9.52
C PRO A 182 -4.51 -9.05 -8.86
N LEU A 183 -4.18 -8.48 -7.69
CA LEU A 183 -5.16 -7.67 -6.94
C LEU A 183 -5.58 -6.39 -7.67
N ASP A 184 -4.71 -5.76 -8.46
CA ASP A 184 -5.04 -4.59 -9.28
C ASP A 184 -6.07 -4.91 -10.36
N GLU A 185 -5.88 -5.99 -11.11
CA GLU A 185 -6.82 -6.48 -12.11
C GLU A 185 -8.14 -6.94 -11.47
N LEU A 186 -8.04 -7.67 -10.35
CA LEU A 186 -9.22 -8.10 -9.57
C LEU A 186 -10.01 -6.89 -9.08
N GLY A 187 -9.34 -5.90 -8.51
CA GLY A 187 -9.95 -4.65 -8.05
C GLY A 187 -10.64 -3.90 -9.18
N ALA A 188 -10.01 -3.80 -10.35
CA ALA A 188 -10.61 -3.17 -11.53
C ALA A 188 -11.85 -3.92 -12.04
N SER A 189 -11.80 -5.25 -12.05
CA SER A 189 -12.94 -6.09 -12.44
C SER A 189 -14.12 -5.92 -11.47
N MET A 190 -13.85 -5.92 -10.17
CA MET A 190 -14.88 -5.72 -9.15
C MET A 190 -15.43 -4.29 -9.16
N GLN A 191 -14.60 -3.30 -9.50
CA GLN A 191 -14.99 -1.90 -9.58
C GLN A 191 -16.10 -1.65 -10.61
N ALA A 192 -16.19 -2.46 -11.67
CA ALA A 192 -17.20 -2.31 -12.73
C ALA A 192 -18.64 -2.51 -12.23
N THR A 193 -18.83 -3.33 -11.20
CA THR A 193 -20.15 -3.63 -10.60
C THR A 193 -20.32 -3.06 -9.20
N PHE A 194 -19.32 -2.30 -8.71
CA PHE A 194 -19.31 -1.79 -7.35
C PHE A 194 -20.09 -0.46 -7.24
N ASP A 195 -20.97 -0.37 -6.24
CA ASP A 195 -21.84 0.78 -6.00
C ASP A 195 -21.20 1.87 -5.13
N GLY A 196 -19.97 1.65 -4.66
CA GLY A 196 -19.23 2.58 -3.82
C GLY A 196 -19.53 2.46 -2.32
N GLN A 197 -20.38 1.51 -1.91
CA GLN A 197 -20.76 1.32 -0.51
C GLN A 197 -20.09 0.10 0.12
N LEU A 198 -19.87 0.17 1.44
CA LEU A 198 -19.36 -0.97 2.19
C LEU A 198 -20.38 -2.12 2.21
N GLY A 199 -19.94 -3.31 1.85
CA GLY A 199 -20.74 -4.53 1.89
C GLY A 199 -20.90 -5.12 3.29
N LYS A 200 -21.60 -6.26 3.36
CA LYS A 200 -21.94 -6.90 4.64
C LYS A 200 -20.71 -7.31 5.44
N GLN A 201 -19.65 -7.74 4.77
CA GLN A 201 -18.45 -8.27 5.41
C GLN A 201 -17.66 -7.14 6.07
N THR A 202 -17.34 -6.07 5.34
CA THR A 202 -16.62 -4.92 5.88
C THR A 202 -17.41 -4.20 6.96
N GLN A 203 -18.73 -4.00 6.78
CA GLN A 203 -19.58 -3.42 7.82
C GLN A 203 -19.56 -4.25 9.11
N SER A 204 -19.63 -5.58 9.00
CA SER A 204 -19.57 -6.48 10.16
C SER A 204 -18.21 -6.40 10.87
N LEU A 205 -17.10 -6.33 10.11
CA LEU A 205 -15.76 -6.19 10.66
C LEU A 205 -15.58 -4.84 11.37
N ILE A 206 -16.07 -3.74 10.79
CA ILE A 206 -16.02 -2.42 11.43
C ILE A 206 -16.85 -2.40 12.71
N ALA A 207 -18.06 -2.96 12.69
CA ALA A 207 -18.89 -3.07 13.90
C ALA A 207 -18.18 -3.90 15.00
N ARG A 208 -17.46 -4.96 14.62
CA ARG A 208 -16.65 -5.77 15.55
C ARG A 208 -15.45 -4.99 16.09
N LEU A 209 -14.74 -4.26 15.25
CA LEU A 209 -13.63 -3.39 15.65
C LEU A 209 -14.11 -2.39 16.72
N ILE A 210 -15.21 -1.66 16.43
CA ILE A 210 -15.75 -0.66 17.34
C ILE A 210 -16.18 -1.31 18.66
N SER A 211 -16.98 -2.39 18.63
CA SER A 211 -17.49 -3.02 19.85
C SER A 211 -16.40 -3.69 20.71
N SER A 212 -15.34 -4.21 20.11
CA SER A 212 -14.28 -4.93 20.82
C SER A 212 -13.10 -4.06 21.25
N LYS A 213 -12.76 -3.01 20.49
CA LYS A 213 -11.55 -2.20 20.72
C LYS A 213 -11.81 -0.79 21.23
N MET A 214 -13.00 -0.24 21.03
CA MET A 214 -13.32 1.10 21.54
C MET A 214 -13.80 1.05 23.00
N PRO A 215 -13.65 2.15 23.77
CA PRO A 215 -14.16 2.23 25.13
C PRO A 215 -15.70 2.15 25.15
N GLY A 216 -16.25 1.76 26.29
CA GLY A 216 -17.70 1.69 26.48
C GLY A 216 -18.38 3.04 26.18
N GLY A 217 -19.47 3.01 25.40
CA GLY A 217 -20.19 4.21 24.98
C GLY A 217 -19.69 4.83 23.66
N PHE A 218 -18.49 4.48 23.19
CA PHE A 218 -17.97 4.95 21.91
C PHE A 218 -18.41 4.04 20.75
N ASN A 219 -19.54 4.38 20.13
CA ASN A 219 -20.15 3.61 19.05
C ASN A 219 -19.75 4.13 17.65
N ILE A 220 -20.19 3.45 16.58
CA ILE A 220 -19.86 3.82 15.20
C ILE A 220 -20.37 5.22 14.85
N THR A 221 -21.50 5.65 15.40
CA THR A 221 -22.05 6.99 15.20
C THR A 221 -21.14 8.06 15.81
N ALA A 222 -20.59 7.82 17.00
CA ALA A 222 -19.61 8.69 17.64
C ALA A 222 -18.30 8.76 16.84
N ALA A 223 -17.83 7.62 16.32
CA ALA A 223 -16.65 7.57 15.46
C ALA A 223 -16.83 8.38 14.17
N ARG A 224 -17.95 8.20 13.46
CA ARG A 224 -18.29 8.96 12.25
C ARG A 224 -18.41 10.45 12.54
N LYS A 225 -19.12 10.82 13.61
CA LYS A 225 -19.27 12.22 14.03
C LYS A 225 -17.93 12.87 14.35
N HIS A 226 -17.00 12.14 14.97
CA HIS A 226 -15.65 12.64 15.23
C HIS A 226 -14.88 12.90 13.93
N LEU A 227 -14.88 11.95 12.99
CA LEU A 227 -14.24 12.10 11.67
C LEU A 227 -14.83 13.27 10.86
N GLU A 228 -16.15 13.46 10.93
CA GLU A 228 -16.83 14.60 10.30
C GLU A 228 -16.44 15.93 10.96
N THR A 229 -16.56 16.04 12.29
CA THR A 229 -16.39 17.31 13.01
C THR A 229 -14.92 17.75 13.04
N ARG A 230 -14.01 16.80 13.29
CA ARG A 230 -12.58 17.07 13.48
C ARG A 230 -11.82 17.19 12.16
N TRP A 231 -12.20 16.41 11.15
CA TRP A 231 -11.45 16.28 9.89
C TRP A 231 -12.26 16.65 8.65
N GLY A 232 -13.54 16.98 8.77
CA GLY A 232 -14.37 17.38 7.63
C GLY A 232 -14.64 16.23 6.66
N LEU A 233 -14.50 14.97 7.09
CA LEU A 233 -14.67 13.81 6.23
C LEU A 233 -16.16 13.48 6.03
N ALA A 234 -16.61 13.51 4.79
CA ALA A 234 -17.94 13.06 4.38
C ALA A 234 -18.06 11.52 4.39
N SER A 235 -19.26 11.00 4.17
CA SER A 235 -19.58 9.58 4.41
C SER A 235 -18.69 8.59 3.66
N GLY A 236 -18.41 8.83 2.36
CA GLY A 236 -17.56 7.93 1.58
C GLY A 236 -16.11 7.92 2.09
N ARG A 237 -15.58 9.07 2.50
CA ARG A 237 -14.24 9.15 3.11
C ARG A 237 -14.17 8.61 4.53
N GLN A 238 -15.26 8.72 5.30
CA GLN A 238 -15.38 8.04 6.60
C GLN A 238 -15.27 6.53 6.41
N ASP A 239 -15.94 5.98 5.38
CA ASP A 239 -15.87 4.56 5.07
C ASP A 239 -14.43 4.14 4.72
N GLY A 240 -13.73 4.91 3.87
CA GLY A 240 -12.33 4.66 3.55
C GLY A 240 -11.40 4.71 4.77
N SER A 241 -11.64 5.66 5.68
CA SER A 241 -10.88 5.78 6.93
C SER A 241 -11.14 4.61 7.87
N LEU A 242 -12.41 4.23 8.07
CA LEU A 242 -12.79 3.09 8.91
C LEU A 242 -12.31 1.75 8.33
N LEU A 243 -12.24 1.66 6.99
CA LEU A 243 -11.66 0.51 6.31
C LEU A 243 -10.15 0.40 6.58
N LEU A 244 -9.42 1.51 6.54
CA LEU A 244 -8.00 1.54 6.91
C LEU A 244 -7.81 1.15 8.39
N ALA A 245 -8.72 1.58 9.28
CA ALA A 245 -8.69 1.23 10.70
C ALA A 245 -8.71 -0.29 10.95
N LEU A 246 -9.35 -1.09 10.08
CA LEU A 246 -9.33 -2.56 10.17
C LEU A 246 -7.92 -3.15 10.01
N THR A 247 -7.04 -2.46 9.29
CA THR A 247 -5.64 -2.91 9.05
C THR A 247 -4.69 -2.46 10.14
N MET A 248 -5.16 -1.62 11.06
CA MET A 248 -4.38 -1.03 12.16
C MET A 248 -5.07 -1.26 13.51
N GLU A 249 -5.75 -2.39 13.65
CA GLU A 249 -6.54 -2.72 14.84
C GLU A 249 -5.70 -2.65 16.13
N PRO A 250 -6.13 -1.89 17.16
CA PRO A 250 -5.43 -1.86 18.44
C PRO A 250 -5.31 -3.26 19.07
N PRO A 251 -4.14 -3.62 19.63
CA PRO A 251 -3.93 -4.95 20.19
C PRO A 251 -4.88 -5.24 21.37
N ALA A 252 -5.16 -4.21 22.18
CA ALA A 252 -6.10 -4.26 23.30
C ALA A 252 -7.18 -3.19 23.16
N ARG A 253 -8.24 -3.30 23.98
CA ARG A 253 -9.28 -2.28 24.06
C ARG A 253 -8.70 -0.96 24.60
N LEU A 254 -9.04 0.14 23.94
CA LEU A 254 -8.64 1.48 24.34
C LEU A 254 -9.33 1.89 25.66
N GLY A 255 -8.59 2.59 26.53
CA GLY A 255 -9.01 2.87 27.90
C GLY A 255 -9.97 4.04 28.03
N SER A 256 -9.85 5.05 27.15
CA SER A 256 -10.66 6.27 27.22
C SER A 256 -11.17 6.73 25.85
N GLU A 257 -12.18 7.60 25.87
CA GLU A 257 -12.68 8.26 24.65
C GLU A 257 -11.59 9.11 23.98
N GLY A 258 -10.69 9.71 24.77
CA GLY A 258 -9.55 10.46 24.25
C GLY A 258 -8.61 9.57 23.41
N ASP A 259 -8.31 8.36 23.89
CA ASP A 259 -7.48 7.40 23.16
C ASP A 259 -8.15 6.93 21.87
N ALA A 260 -9.48 6.72 21.90
CA ALA A 260 -10.25 6.35 20.72
C ALA A 260 -10.24 7.45 19.64
N LYS A 261 -10.37 8.71 20.06
CA LYS A 261 -10.25 9.86 19.14
C LYS A 261 -8.83 10.00 18.59
N ALA A 262 -7.80 9.84 19.42
CA ALA A 262 -6.41 9.87 18.98
C ALA A 262 -6.11 8.75 17.96
N PHE A 263 -6.65 7.55 18.17
CA PHE A 263 -6.57 6.46 17.20
C PHE A 263 -7.23 6.83 15.87
N LEU A 264 -8.45 7.36 15.89
CA LEU A 264 -9.15 7.80 14.68
C LEU A 264 -8.43 8.97 13.98
N ASP A 265 -7.77 9.83 14.74
CA ASP A 265 -6.96 10.94 14.20
C ASP A 265 -5.73 10.42 13.44
N ASP A 266 -5.01 9.44 13.99
CA ASP A 266 -3.89 8.77 13.30
C ASP A 266 -4.36 8.05 12.02
N VAL A 267 -5.50 7.34 12.11
CA VAL A 267 -6.11 6.69 10.94
C VAL A 267 -6.51 7.70 9.87
N ALA A 268 -7.13 8.83 10.24
CA ALA A 268 -7.55 9.86 9.29
C ALA A 268 -6.33 10.48 8.56
N GLN A 269 -5.24 10.76 9.29
CA GLN A 269 -4.01 11.28 8.70
C GLN A 269 -3.36 10.29 7.72
N LYS A 270 -3.29 9.01 8.08
CA LYS A 270 -2.77 7.96 7.20
C LYS A 270 -3.66 7.73 5.98
N TYR A 271 -4.98 7.76 6.17
CA TYR A 271 -5.92 7.70 5.06
C TYR A 271 -5.73 8.89 4.10
N ALA A 272 -5.59 10.10 4.62
CA ALA A 272 -5.35 11.28 3.81
C ALA A 272 -4.03 11.23 3.04
N SER A 273 -2.97 10.71 3.67
CA SER A 273 -1.68 10.47 3.02
C SER A 273 -1.82 9.46 1.87
N ASN A 274 -2.55 8.36 2.10
CA ASN A 274 -2.79 7.34 1.07
C ASN A 274 -3.69 7.84 -0.07
N ALA A 275 -4.63 8.73 0.22
CA ALA A 275 -5.58 9.28 -0.74
C ALA A 275 -5.09 10.58 -1.42
N GLY A 276 -3.92 11.10 -1.03
CA GLY A 276 -3.37 12.36 -1.57
C GLY A 276 -4.16 13.62 -1.17
N ILE A 277 -4.76 13.63 0.02
CA ILE A 277 -5.62 14.72 0.50
C ILE A 277 -4.90 15.47 1.62
N SER A 278 -5.00 16.80 1.60
CA SER A 278 -4.54 17.63 2.72
C SER A 278 -5.67 17.81 3.73
N LEU A 279 -5.45 17.39 4.96
CA LEU A 279 -6.39 17.65 6.07
C LEU A 279 -5.97 18.92 6.82
N THR A 280 -6.87 19.90 6.88
CA THR A 280 -6.69 21.07 7.74
C THR A 280 -7.66 20.98 8.91
N THR A 281 -7.13 20.97 10.13
CA THR A 281 -7.96 21.15 11.32
C THR A 281 -7.93 22.61 11.73
N ALA A 282 -9.02 23.13 12.29
CA ALA A 282 -9.06 24.52 12.79
C ALA A 282 -8.01 24.82 13.88
N ALA A 283 -7.36 23.80 14.46
CA ALA A 283 -6.25 23.96 15.39
C ALA A 283 -4.88 24.15 14.72
N ALA A 284 -4.72 23.78 13.43
CA ALA A 284 -3.47 23.89 12.69
C ALA A 284 -3.33 25.22 11.92
N ALA A 285 -4.39 26.00 11.81
CA ALA A 285 -4.37 27.34 11.23
C ALA A 285 -3.97 28.38 12.29
N GLY A 286 -2.71 28.32 12.75
CA GLY A 286 -2.07 29.46 13.41
C GLY A 286 -1.80 30.57 12.39
N PRO A 287 -1.86 31.86 12.76
CA PRO A 287 -1.84 32.95 11.82
C PRO A 287 -0.53 32.95 11.03
N ALA A 288 -0.63 32.85 9.70
CA ALA A 288 0.45 33.23 8.81
C ALA A 288 0.82 34.69 9.14
N GLY A 289 2.00 34.88 9.72
CA GLY A 289 2.55 36.19 10.01
C GLY A 289 2.66 36.98 8.71
N GLY A 290 1.85 38.03 8.59
CA GLY A 290 2.06 39.07 7.60
C GLY A 290 3.35 39.82 7.95
N GLY A 291 4.32 39.74 7.04
CA GLY A 291 5.37 40.74 6.89
C GLY A 291 4.91 41.82 5.91
#